data_AF-A0A401ZBF2-F1
#
_entry.id   AF-A0A401ZBF2-F1
#
_cell.length_a   1.000
_cell.length_b   1.000
_cell.length_c   1.000
_cell.angle_alpha   90.00
_cell.angle_beta   90.00
_cell.angle_gamma   90.00
#
_symmetry.space_group_name_H-M   'P 1'
#
loop_
_entity.id
_entity.type
_entity.pdbx_description
1 polymer ?
#
loop_
_entity_poly.entity_id
_entity_poly.type
_entity_poly.pdbx_seq_one_letter_code
_entity_poly.pdbx_strand_id
1 'polypeptide(L)'
;MPMDLKRYPANWKKVSRTIRRIAGWRCEWCGIPNGAPLPSGRPGKVILTVAHLGTPYADGRPGDKHDKHDVRRENLRALCQACHLRYDLADHIAHARATRAQRKHEKALTSGQLTLF
;
A
#
# COMPACT_ATOMS: atom_id res chain seq x y z
N MET A 1 6.95 4.52 4.22
CA MET A 1 6.90 3.22 4.92
C MET A 1 7.96 2.32 4.33
N PRO A 2 8.88 1.74 5.12
CA PRO A 2 9.75 0.68 4.62
C PRO A 2 8.88 -0.53 4.26
N MET A 3 9.04 -1.06 3.05
CA MET A 3 8.32 -2.24 2.59
C MET A 3 9.01 -3.47 3.18
N ASP A 4 8.29 -4.28 3.96
CA ASP A 4 8.80 -5.59 4.37
C ASP A 4 8.73 -6.56 3.20
N LEU A 5 9.87 -6.78 2.55
CA LEU A 5 10.00 -7.67 1.40
C LEU A 5 9.70 -9.14 1.74
N LYS A 6 9.78 -9.55 3.02
CA LYS A 6 9.48 -10.93 3.44
C LYS A 6 8.01 -11.30 3.27
N ARG A 7 7.13 -10.29 3.26
CA ARG A 7 5.69 -10.49 3.02
C ARG A 7 5.36 -10.80 1.57
N TYR A 8 6.28 -10.56 0.64
CA TYR A 8 6.05 -10.69 -0.79
C TYR A 8 6.71 -11.97 -1.33
N PRO A 9 6.23 -12.52 -2.45
CA PRO A 9 6.88 -13.66 -3.09
C PRO A 9 8.29 -13.30 -3.56
N ALA A 10 9.19 -14.29 -3.62
CA ALA A 10 10.60 -14.10 -3.95
C ALA A 10 10.83 -13.38 -5.30
N ASN A 11 9.92 -13.55 -6.26
CA ASN A 11 9.99 -12.93 -7.59
C ASN A 11 9.35 -11.52 -7.66
N TRP A 12 8.92 -10.92 -6.55
CA TRP A 12 8.19 -9.64 -6.52
C TRP A 12 8.91 -8.51 -7.27
N LYS A 13 10.24 -8.41 -7.18
CA LYS A 13 11.01 -7.41 -7.94
C LYS A 13 10.79 -7.50 -9.45
N LYS A 14 10.65 -8.72 -9.98
CA LYS A 14 10.37 -8.97 -11.40
C LYS A 14 8.92 -8.63 -11.71
N VAL A 15 7.97 -9.11 -10.90
CA VAL A 15 6.53 -8.83 -11.05
C VAL A 15 6.26 -7.32 -11.07
N SER A 16 6.73 -6.60 -10.05
CA SER A 16 6.52 -5.15 -9.92
C SER A 16 7.10 -4.36 -11.11
N ARG A 17 8.25 -4.78 -11.64
CA ARG A 17 8.84 -4.17 -12.84
C ARG A 17 8.00 -4.45 -14.08
N THR A 18 7.53 -5.69 -14.25
CA THR A 18 6.69 -6.08 -15.37
C THR A 18 5.37 -5.31 -15.38
N ILE A 19 4.69 -5.18 -14.25
CA ILE A 19 3.43 -4.41 -14.15
C ILE A 19 3.66 -2.93 -14.56
N ARG A 20 4.72 -2.29 -14.07
CA ARG A 20 5.05 -0.90 -14.46
C ARG A 20 5.40 -0.77 -15.94
N ARG A 21 6.04 -1.77 -16.53
CA ARG A 21 6.34 -1.81 -17.97
C ARG A 21 5.06 -1.94 -18.80
N ILE A 22 4.15 -2.83 -18.42
CA ILE A 22 2.85 -3.02 -19.09
C ILE A 22 2.04 -1.72 -19.03
N ALA A 23 2.08 -1.01 -17.90
CA ALA A 23 1.44 0.30 -17.73
C ALA A 23 2.13 1.44 -18.51
N GLY A 24 3.15 1.16 -19.33
CA GLY A 24 3.87 2.17 -20.10
C GLY A 24 4.57 3.22 -19.22
N TRP A 25 4.98 2.85 -18.01
CA TRP A 25 5.53 3.77 -17.01
C TRP A 25 4.60 4.95 -16.68
N ARG A 26 3.28 4.73 -16.73
CA ARG A 26 2.26 5.70 -16.34
C ARG A 26 1.38 5.14 -15.23
N CYS A 27 0.86 6.03 -14.40
CA CYS A 27 -0.16 5.66 -13.42
C CYS A 27 -1.40 5.16 -14.17
N GLU A 28 -1.87 3.95 -13.87
CA GLU A 28 -3.05 3.38 -14.54
C GLU A 28 -4.38 3.99 -14.05
N TRP A 29 -4.35 4.97 -13.13
CA TRP A 29 -5.53 5.73 -12.70
C TRP A 29 -5.53 7.17 -13.21
N CYS A 30 -4.44 7.91 -13.05
CA CYS A 30 -4.38 9.32 -13.45
C CYS A 30 -3.47 9.61 -14.66
N GLY A 31 -2.81 8.60 -15.23
CA GLY A 31 -2.00 8.73 -16.44
C GLY A 31 -0.64 9.44 -16.28
N ILE A 32 -0.34 10.00 -15.10
CA ILE A 32 0.91 10.73 -14.86
C ILE A 32 2.13 9.82 -15.10
N PRO A 33 3.15 10.28 -15.84
CA PRO A 33 4.33 9.46 -16.11
C PRO A 33 5.25 9.37 -14.89
N ASN A 34 5.91 8.23 -14.74
CA ASN A 34 6.97 8.03 -13.76
C ASN A 34 8.13 9.01 -14.01
N GLY A 35 8.65 9.61 -12.95
CA GLY A 35 9.76 10.56 -13.04
C GLY A 35 9.35 11.99 -13.39
N ALA A 36 8.07 12.24 -13.67
CA ALA A 36 7.56 13.60 -13.89
C ALA A 36 7.76 14.48 -12.63
N PRO A 37 7.86 15.81 -12.78
CA PRO A 37 7.77 16.72 -11.65
C PRO A 37 6.48 16.50 -10.84
N LEU A 38 6.54 16.74 -9.54
CA LEU A 38 5.36 16.63 -8.69
C LEU A 38 4.33 17.69 -9.09
N PRO A 39 3.03 17.34 -9.28
CA PRO A 39 2.00 18.31 -9.62
C PRO A 39 1.80 19.44 -8.60
N SER A 40 2.25 19.23 -7.36
CA SER A 40 2.20 20.24 -6.29
C SER A 40 3.25 21.36 -6.44
N GLY A 41 4.16 21.26 -7.43
CA GLY A 41 5.28 22.20 -7.59
C GLY A 41 6.40 22.02 -6.56
N ARG A 42 6.26 21.12 -5.60
CA ARG A 42 7.32 20.82 -4.62
C ARG A 42 8.50 20.11 -5.30
N PRO A 43 9.73 20.30 -4.79
CA PRO A 43 10.88 19.54 -5.25
C PRO A 43 10.63 18.03 -5.15
N GLY A 44 10.94 17.30 -6.21
CA GLY A 44 10.79 15.86 -6.27
C GLY A 44 10.23 15.35 -7.59
N LYS A 45 10.07 14.04 -7.67
CA LYS A 45 9.55 13.35 -8.85
C LYS A 45 8.45 12.39 -8.45
N VAL A 46 7.52 12.18 -9.36
CA VAL A 46 6.47 11.17 -9.24
C VAL A 46 7.11 9.79 -9.31
N ILE A 47 6.90 8.98 -8.29
CA ILE A 47 7.33 7.57 -8.28
C ILE A 47 6.12 6.66 -8.46
N LEU A 48 6.24 5.71 -9.40
CA LEU A 48 5.28 4.63 -9.54
C LEU A 48 5.62 3.44 -8.64
N THR A 49 4.59 2.97 -7.97
CA THR A 49 4.56 1.78 -7.13
C THR A 49 3.48 0.83 -7.65
N VAL A 50 3.43 -0.40 -7.12
CA VAL A 50 2.39 -1.37 -7.50
C VAL A 50 1.50 -1.62 -6.30
N ALA A 51 0.19 -1.39 -6.48
CA ALA A 51 -0.85 -1.62 -5.48
C ALA A 51 -1.54 -2.97 -5.73
N HIS A 52 -1.98 -3.62 -4.65
CA HIS A 52 -2.87 -4.78 -4.70
C HIS A 52 -4.30 -4.27 -4.52
N LEU A 53 -5.22 -4.64 -5.41
CA LEU A 53 -6.59 -4.10 -5.44
C LEU A 53 -7.59 -4.92 -4.62
N GLY A 54 -7.22 -6.14 -4.21
CA GLY A 54 -8.17 -7.08 -3.61
C GLY A 54 -9.20 -7.58 -4.61
N THR A 55 -8.83 -7.69 -5.89
CA THR A 55 -9.72 -8.13 -6.97
C THR A 55 -10.23 -9.55 -6.67
N PRO A 56 -11.55 -9.80 -6.68
CA PRO A 56 -12.11 -11.13 -6.51
C PRO A 56 -11.50 -12.17 -7.45
N TYR A 57 -11.50 -13.42 -7.02
CA TYR A 57 -11.11 -14.54 -7.85
C TYR A 57 -12.20 -14.84 -8.88
N ALA A 58 -11.82 -15.41 -10.02
CA ALA A 58 -12.76 -15.77 -11.09
C ALA A 58 -13.83 -16.79 -10.63
N ASP A 59 -13.53 -17.56 -9.59
CA ASP A 59 -14.44 -18.53 -8.95
C ASP A 59 -15.39 -17.90 -7.92
N GLY A 60 -15.38 -16.56 -7.77
CA GLY A 60 -16.24 -15.83 -6.86
C GLY A 60 -15.69 -15.68 -5.44
N ARG A 61 -14.54 -16.27 -5.10
CA ARG A 61 -13.91 -16.01 -3.80
C ARG A 61 -13.53 -14.53 -3.67
N PRO A 62 -13.71 -13.91 -2.49
CA PRO A 62 -13.31 -12.53 -2.27
C PRO A 62 -11.79 -12.40 -2.42
N GLY A 63 -11.34 -11.27 -2.96
CA GLY A 63 -9.93 -10.92 -2.98
C GLY A 63 -9.53 -10.20 -1.69
N ASP A 64 -8.23 -10.18 -1.41
CA ASP A 64 -7.66 -9.42 -0.29
C ASP A 64 -6.49 -8.57 -0.78
N LYS A 65 -6.57 -7.25 -0.60
CA LYS A 65 -5.48 -6.32 -0.94
C LYS A 65 -4.26 -6.46 -0.01
N HIS A 66 -4.42 -7.10 1.14
CA HIS A 66 -3.36 -7.35 2.11
C HIS A 66 -2.62 -8.67 1.88
N ASP A 67 -3.18 -9.57 1.07
CA ASP A 67 -2.47 -10.72 0.53
C ASP A 67 -1.45 -10.25 -0.50
N LYS A 68 -0.17 -10.28 -0.10
CA LYS A 68 0.96 -9.85 -0.92
C LYS A 68 1.49 -10.96 -1.83
N HIS A 69 0.96 -12.18 -1.71
CA HIS A 69 1.26 -13.30 -2.59
C HIS A 69 0.31 -13.38 -3.79
N ASP A 70 -0.86 -12.74 -3.72
CA ASP A 70 -1.76 -12.59 -4.87
C ASP A 70 -1.21 -11.59 -5.90
N VAL A 71 -0.31 -12.09 -6.75
CA VAL A 71 0.34 -11.34 -7.82
C VAL A 71 -0.35 -11.48 -9.19
N ARG A 72 -1.62 -11.88 -9.21
CA ARG A 72 -2.42 -11.96 -10.43
C ARG A 72 -2.51 -10.59 -11.10
N ARG A 73 -2.49 -10.56 -12.43
CA ARG A 73 -2.39 -9.29 -13.21
C ARG A 73 -3.57 -8.36 -12.92
N GLU A 74 -4.76 -8.93 -12.78
CA GLU A 74 -6.01 -8.25 -12.47
C GLU A 74 -6.07 -7.70 -11.03
N ASN A 75 -5.25 -8.23 -10.12
CA ASN A 75 -5.14 -7.75 -8.74
C ASN A 75 -4.08 -6.63 -8.60
N LEU A 76 -3.22 -6.44 -9.60
CA LEU A 76 -2.10 -5.49 -9.51
C LEU A 76 -2.30 -4.26 -10.40
N ARG A 77 -1.94 -3.09 -9.86
CA ARG A 77 -2.01 -1.82 -10.59
C ARG A 77 -0.77 -0.94 -10.36
N ALA A 78 -0.20 -0.38 -11.41
CA ALA A 78 0.88 0.61 -11.31
C ALA A 78 0.29 1.98 -10.99
N LEU A 79 0.52 2.47 -9.77
CA LEU A 79 -0.03 3.74 -9.27
C LEU A 79 1.08 4.70 -8.83
N CYS A 80 0.86 6.00 -9.07
CA CYS A 80 1.69 7.03 -8.50
C CYS A 80 1.50 7.14 -6.98
N GLN A 81 2.47 7.72 -6.28
CA GLN A 81 2.41 7.92 -4.83
C GLN A 81 1.09 8.54 -4.37
N ALA A 82 0.56 9.56 -5.06
CA ALA A 82 -0.69 10.21 -4.68
C ALA A 82 -1.92 9.30 -4.80
N CYS A 83 -2.05 8.60 -5.93
CA CYS A 83 -3.14 7.64 -6.15
C CYS A 83 -3.07 6.46 -5.18
N HIS A 84 -1.87 5.93 -4.95
CA HIS A 84 -1.67 4.82 -4.03
C HIS A 84 -2.00 5.21 -2.58
N LEU A 85 -1.51 6.37 -2.12
CA LEU A 85 -1.82 6.86 -0.77
C LEU A 85 -3.31 7.15 -0.58
N ARG A 86 -4.01 7.60 -1.63
CA ARG A 86 -5.47 7.77 -1.58
C ARG A 86 -6.19 6.42 -1.43
N TYR A 87 -5.73 5.39 -2.13
CA TYR A 87 -6.27 4.04 -2.02
C TYR A 87 -6.05 3.45 -0.63
N ASP A 88 -4.88 3.65 -0.05
CA ASP A 88 -4.50 3.12 1.27
C ASP A 88 -5.04 3.97 2.44
N LEU A 89 -5.71 5.09 2.18
CA LEU A 89 -6.09 6.08 3.21
C LEU A 89 -6.96 5.46 4.32
N ALA A 90 -7.93 4.62 3.97
CA ALA A 90 -8.80 3.98 4.95
C ALA A 90 -8.01 3.07 5.91
N ASP A 91 -7.07 2.28 5.38
CA ASP A 91 -6.21 1.39 6.17
C ASP A 91 -5.28 2.22 7.06
N HIS A 92 -4.72 3.30 6.53
CA HIS A 92 -3.88 4.20 7.30
C HIS A 92 -4.63 4.83 8.47
N ILE A 93 -5.89 5.25 8.27
CA ILE A 93 -6.75 5.76 9.34
C ILE A 93 -7.01 4.67 10.38
N ALA A 94 -7.36 3.46 9.96
CA ALA A 94 -7.62 2.34 10.86
C ALA A 94 -6.38 1.94 11.68
N HIS A 95 -5.22 1.78 11.01
CA HIS A 95 -3.96 1.47 11.67
C HIS A 95 -3.50 2.58 12.62
N ALA A 96 -3.67 3.85 12.25
CA ALA A 96 -3.36 4.98 13.12
C ALA A 96 -4.23 4.97 14.39
N ARG A 97 -5.53 4.68 14.27
CA ARG A 97 -6.44 4.53 15.43
C ARG A 97 -5.99 3.38 16.34
N ALA A 98 -5.73 2.20 15.77
CA ALA A 98 -5.26 1.03 16.51
C ALA A 98 -3.93 1.30 17.24
N THR A 99 -2.95 1.90 16.54
CA THR A 99 -1.63 2.23 17.11
C THR A 99 -1.76 3.22 18.26
N ARG A 100 -2.62 4.24 18.15
CA ARG A 100 -2.88 5.20 19.23
C ARG A 100 -3.53 4.54 20.44
N ALA A 101 -4.50 3.66 20.22
CA ALA A 101 -5.15 2.90 21.28
C ALA A 101 -4.16 1.99 22.02
N GLN A 102 -3.33 1.25 21.28
CA GLN A 102 -2.28 0.41 21.84
C GLN A 102 -1.28 1.21 22.68
N ARG A 103 -0.73 2.30 22.14
CA ARG A 103 0.21 3.16 22.88
C ARG A 103 -0.42 3.77 24.14
N LYS A 104 -1.71 4.11 24.10
CA LYS A 104 -2.44 4.60 25.28
C LYS A 104 -2.54 3.49 26.35
N HIS A 105 -2.87 2.27 25.94
CA HIS A 105 -2.94 1.11 26.83
C HIS A 105 -1.57 0.78 27.44
N GLU A 106 -0.52 0.69 26.62
CA GLU A 106 0.87 0.50 27.06
C GLU A 106 1.29 1.58 28.05
N LYS A 107 0.99 2.86 27.76
CA LYS A 107 1.29 3.96 28.68
C LYS A 107 0.56 3.80 30.01
N ALA A 108 -0.72 3.45 30.00
CA ALA A 108 -1.52 3.27 31.21
C ALA A 108 -1.06 2.07 32.06
N LEU A 109 -0.58 0.99 31.42
CA LEU A 109 0.07 -0.13 32.09
C LEU A 109 1.39 0.31 32.73
N THR A 110 2.26 0.97 31.97
CA THR A 110 3.57 1.42 32.46
C THR A 110 3.49 2.52 33.53
N SER A 111 2.43 3.33 33.55
CA SER A 111 2.21 4.37 34.58
C SER A 111 1.50 3.86 35.83
N GLY A 112 1.16 2.57 35.91
CA GLY A 112 0.41 1.99 37.03
C GLY A 112 -1.03 2.49 37.16
N GLN A 113 -1.55 3.20 36.15
CA GLN A 113 -2.91 3.74 36.13
C GLN A 113 -3.98 2.70 35.73
N LEU A 114 -3.56 1.53 35.28
CA LEU A 114 -4.38 0.34 35.20
C LEU A 114 -4.07 -0.55 36.39
N THR A 115 -4.71 -0.29 37.54
CA THR A 115 -4.79 -1.28 38.62
C THR A 115 -5.54 -2.49 38.07
N LEU A 116 -4.81 -3.57 37.83
CA LEU A 116 -5.36 -4.91 37.64
C LEU A 116 -5.99 -5.31 38.97
N PHE A 117 -7.31 -5.11 39.09
CA PHE A 117 -8.13 -5.79 40.08
C PHE A 117 -8.53 -7.15 39.53
#